data_AF-Q0AVH2-F1
#
_entry.id   AF-Q0AVH2-F1
#
_cell.length_a   1.000
_cell.length_b   1.000
_cell.length_c   1.000
_cell.angle_alpha   90.00
_cell.angle_beta   90.00
_cell.angle_gamma   90.00
#
_symmetry.space_group_name_H-M   'P 1'
#
loop_
_entity.id
_entity.type
_entity.pdbx_description
1 polymer ?
#
loop_
_entity_poly.entity_id
_entity_poly.type
_entity_poly.pdbx_seq_one_letter_code
_entity_poly.pdbx_strand_id
1 'polypeptide(L)'
;MRLMKRRIRTHNRKSVACMVVLIMFFSILGLSHPGVALAKVSESYPAASFVVNINDNGEIIPVHTYSIAEMEALSGDVAYYSSIDSAPAPCIAITKGVTLNRLVADINAKYNANITIDPVSLKGIRIYSTDDWSSFYAYDYLFASPRYYYPEIVNKWDAENNKPGPGSDASPVAVDPIFALSSYQGRFLSNLDWSQMVVPADPTVKSSSCTTFRFCFGQTANDIANNVITNNRFGRWVNRLDIVLPDIPDAPILTPDSNNTVGNPINITFADNEAWRNAISEVKVNNTILENSKYNTGTAGKISLDASVFTSVGTYTITVKAIGYSDATVTQTISKNFETTALKIWVDNANPITITTGQINALNPNNELRYYSHHKDGKMNYFTGQGAPLAAILSQYVSINTKQIQSITVRANDGYDVKFNDPQNELFNEHYYYPAVGNRVVVDTIIATRAAENLISNSAQLDTTHTMRLMMGQSYLEDRTVSSMVKWVSEIHITTLSTARPLYKLTPLEDNVYTIGTTPDGISTMTVKSGQSGLKYLAVSVAAIVPNVGNECIVFTHLRKGTELQLNAIVADFDVANTAQAGFNVQPGDVIKVYIVDRLSNDINVNPVVLQ
;
A
#
# COMPACT_ATOMS: atom_id res chain seq x y z
N MET A 1 44.35 -18.70 69.86
CA MET A 1 45.60 -19.49 69.71
C MET A 1 45.42 -20.45 68.55
N ARG A 2 46.17 -20.26 67.44
CA ARG A 2 46.30 -21.12 66.22
C ARG A 2 44.98 -21.36 65.44
N LEU A 3 44.84 -21.14 64.13
CA LEU A 3 45.76 -21.42 63.03
C LEU A 3 45.51 -20.50 61.84
N MET A 4 46.63 -20.13 61.24
CA MET A 4 46.82 -19.38 60.01
C MET A 4 46.74 -20.35 58.80
N LYS A 5 46.44 -19.79 57.61
CA LYS A 5 46.75 -20.29 56.25
C LYS A 5 45.77 -21.29 55.61
N ARG A 6 44.85 -20.75 54.79
CA ARG A 6 44.60 -21.26 53.43
C ARG A 6 44.48 -20.07 52.46
N ARG A 7 45.57 -19.79 51.74
CA ARG A 7 45.57 -18.93 50.54
C ARG A 7 44.83 -19.69 49.44
N ILE A 8 43.70 -19.18 48.97
CA ILE A 8 43.13 -19.60 47.69
C ILE A 8 43.91 -18.85 46.61
N ARG A 9 44.80 -19.55 45.91
CA ARG A 9 45.38 -19.09 44.64
C ARG A 9 44.38 -19.42 43.54
N THR A 10 43.78 -18.41 42.93
CA THR A 10 42.98 -18.57 41.72
C THR A 10 43.92 -18.70 40.52
N HIS A 11 44.11 -19.94 40.04
CA HIS A 11 44.67 -20.17 38.71
C HIS A 11 43.53 -20.12 37.69
N ASN A 12 43.79 -19.41 36.60
CA ASN A 12 43.06 -19.41 35.33
C ASN A 12 42.04 -18.27 35.13
N ARG A 13 42.36 -17.39 34.16
CA ARG A 13 41.55 -16.22 33.71
C ARG A 13 40.13 -16.60 33.26
N LYS A 14 39.87 -17.88 33.01
CA LYS A 14 38.54 -18.41 32.64
C LYS A 14 37.54 -18.44 33.82
N SER A 15 37.99 -18.55 35.08
CA SER A 15 37.07 -18.54 36.24
C SER A 15 36.58 -17.14 36.61
N VAL A 16 37.41 -16.11 36.39
CA VAL A 16 37.05 -14.70 36.59
C VAL A 16 36.05 -14.24 35.52
N ALA A 17 36.21 -14.70 34.27
CA ALA A 17 35.25 -14.41 33.21
C ALA A 17 33.87 -15.06 33.48
N CYS A 18 33.82 -16.31 33.97
CA CYS A 18 32.56 -16.95 34.35
C CYS A 18 31.87 -16.27 35.53
N MET A 19 32.63 -15.76 36.51
CA MET A 19 32.07 -15.08 37.67
C MET A 19 31.58 -13.66 37.34
N VAL A 20 32.22 -12.96 36.40
CA VAL A 20 31.76 -11.67 35.87
C VAL A 20 30.54 -11.86 34.95
N VAL A 21 30.48 -12.94 34.16
CA VAL A 21 29.28 -13.28 33.36
C VAL A 21 28.12 -13.72 34.26
N LEU A 22 28.36 -14.41 35.38
CA LEU A 22 27.31 -14.71 36.37
C LEU A 22 26.79 -13.43 37.04
N ILE A 23 27.68 -12.51 37.43
CA ILE A 23 27.29 -11.22 38.03
C ILE A 23 26.56 -10.33 37.00
N MET A 24 26.94 -10.38 35.72
CA MET A 24 26.23 -9.68 34.64
C MET A 24 24.87 -10.35 34.31
N PHE A 25 24.78 -11.68 34.34
CA PHE A 25 23.50 -12.41 34.18
C PHE A 25 22.52 -12.13 35.35
N PHE A 26 23.03 -11.98 36.58
CA PHE A 26 22.20 -11.54 37.72
C PHE A 26 21.87 -10.05 37.70
N SER A 27 22.55 -9.21 36.90
CA SER A 27 22.21 -7.79 36.74
C SER A 27 21.20 -7.51 35.61
N ILE A 28 20.96 -8.46 34.70
CA ILE A 28 20.05 -8.29 33.56
C ILE A 28 18.73 -9.05 33.75
N LEU A 29 18.67 -10.00 34.69
CA LEU A 29 17.43 -10.64 35.16
C LEU A 29 16.99 -9.98 36.47
N GLY A 30 16.21 -8.89 36.39
CA GLY A 30 15.49 -8.34 37.54
C GLY A 30 15.66 -6.84 37.79
N LEU A 31 15.27 -6.00 36.82
CA LEU A 31 14.82 -4.63 37.12
C LEU A 31 13.35 -4.60 37.59
N SER A 32 12.85 -5.70 38.16
CA SER A 32 11.76 -5.61 39.13
C SER A 32 12.36 -4.99 40.38
N HIS A 33 12.07 -3.72 40.63
CA HIS A 33 12.37 -3.04 41.89
C HIS A 33 12.12 -4.03 43.05
N PRO A 34 13.14 -4.45 43.83
CA PRO A 34 12.87 -5.08 45.10
C PRO A 34 12.22 -3.97 45.92
N GLY A 35 10.89 -4.01 46.00
CA GLY A 35 10.14 -3.10 46.85
C GLY A 35 10.80 -3.15 48.21
N VAL A 36 11.34 -2.02 48.65
CA VAL A 36 11.69 -1.82 50.06
C VAL A 36 10.48 -2.31 50.85
N ALA A 37 10.66 -3.34 51.66
CA ALA A 37 9.61 -3.85 52.53
C ALA A 37 9.31 -2.75 53.56
N LEU A 38 8.43 -1.81 53.19
CA LEU A 38 7.91 -0.79 54.07
C LEU A 38 7.15 -1.50 55.19
N ALA A 39 7.45 -1.15 56.43
CA ALA A 39 6.69 -1.63 57.58
C ALA A 39 5.21 -1.27 57.39
N LYS A 40 4.29 -2.19 57.72
CA LYS A 40 2.84 -1.91 57.64
C LYS A 40 2.51 -0.69 58.50
N VAL A 41 1.98 0.36 57.89
CA VAL A 41 1.54 1.56 58.62
C VAL A 41 0.30 1.25 59.47
N SER A 42 0.14 1.96 60.59
CA SER A 42 -1.00 1.78 61.48
C SER A 42 -2.29 2.42 60.96
N GLU A 43 -2.18 3.41 60.06
CA GLU A 43 -3.28 4.16 59.46
C GLU A 43 -2.92 4.63 58.04
N SER A 44 -3.93 4.78 57.18
CA SER A 44 -3.80 5.39 55.85
C SER A 44 -5.11 6.05 55.44
N TYR A 45 -5.08 6.80 54.35
CA TYR A 45 -6.28 7.37 53.75
C TYR A 45 -7.18 6.25 53.20
N PRO A 46 -8.46 6.19 53.58
CA PRO A 46 -9.43 5.32 52.91
C PRO A 46 -9.41 5.55 51.40
N ALA A 47 -9.56 4.48 50.62
CA ALA A 47 -9.63 4.58 49.18
C ALA A 47 -10.92 5.34 48.77
N ALA A 48 -10.76 6.44 48.02
CA ALA A 48 -11.88 7.25 47.51
C ALA A 48 -12.61 6.60 46.32
N SER A 49 -11.93 5.72 45.61
CA SER A 49 -12.40 5.01 44.41
C SER A 49 -11.60 3.71 44.24
N PHE A 50 -12.07 2.85 43.34
CA PHE A 50 -11.42 1.60 43.00
C PHE A 50 -11.10 1.53 41.51
N VAL A 51 -9.81 1.61 41.17
CA VAL A 51 -9.32 1.58 39.79
C VAL A 51 -9.14 0.13 39.35
N VAL A 52 -9.64 -0.22 38.17
CA VAL A 52 -9.41 -1.51 37.52
C VAL A 52 -8.68 -1.28 36.20
N ASN A 53 -7.56 -1.97 36.02
CA ASN A 53 -6.79 -1.99 34.78
C ASN A 53 -6.53 -3.43 34.33
N ILE A 54 -6.20 -3.57 33.04
CA ILE A 54 -5.57 -4.76 32.48
C ILE A 54 -4.09 -4.46 32.32
N ASN A 55 -3.24 -5.38 32.76
CA ASN A 55 -1.81 -5.36 32.49
C ASN A 55 -1.52 -6.43 31.44
N ASP A 56 -1.29 -5.98 30.21
CA ASP A 56 -0.95 -6.82 29.07
C ASP A 56 0.57 -6.72 28.81
N ASN A 57 1.31 -7.71 29.30
CA ASN A 57 2.77 -7.79 29.17
C ASN A 57 3.52 -6.48 29.54
N GLY A 58 3.04 -5.76 30.56
CA GLY A 58 3.62 -4.50 31.04
C GLY A 58 2.90 -3.23 30.56
N GLU A 59 2.07 -3.32 29.52
CA GLU A 59 1.17 -2.23 29.13
C GLU A 59 -0.03 -2.16 30.07
N ILE A 60 -0.24 -1.00 30.69
CA ILE A 60 -1.38 -0.76 31.58
C ILE A 60 -2.52 -0.14 30.76
N ILE A 61 -3.57 -0.93 30.54
CA ILE A 61 -4.80 -0.55 29.83
C ILE A 61 -5.87 -0.21 30.89
N PRO A 62 -6.27 1.06 31.04
CA PRO A 62 -7.34 1.44 31.97
C PRO A 62 -8.68 0.84 31.55
N VAL A 63 -9.40 0.22 32.48
CA VAL A 63 -10.74 -0.33 32.23
C VAL A 63 -11.81 0.59 32.79
N HIS A 64 -11.81 0.80 34.11
CA HIS A 64 -12.76 1.69 34.78
C HIS A 64 -12.24 2.15 36.14
N THR A 65 -12.73 3.29 36.60
CA THR A 65 -12.54 3.75 37.99
C THR A 65 -13.90 3.80 38.66
N TYR A 66 -14.16 2.85 39.54
CA TYR A 66 -15.42 2.76 40.27
C TYR A 66 -15.46 3.76 41.43
N SER A 67 -16.54 4.53 41.49
CA SER A 67 -16.93 5.30 42.67
C SER A 67 -17.41 4.39 43.81
N ILE A 68 -17.46 4.93 45.04
CA ILE A 68 -18.05 4.21 46.19
C ILE A 68 -19.48 3.77 45.88
N ALA A 69 -20.30 4.66 45.30
CA ALA A 69 -21.70 4.35 44.99
C ALA A 69 -21.86 3.20 43.96
N GLU A 70 -21.00 3.14 42.94
CA GLU A 70 -21.02 2.04 41.97
C GLU A 70 -20.61 0.71 42.63
N MET A 71 -19.58 0.75 43.48
CA MET A 71 -19.14 -0.43 44.24
C MET A 71 -20.21 -0.88 45.26
N GLU A 72 -20.94 0.05 45.89
CA GLU A 72 -22.08 -0.26 46.76
C GLU A 72 -23.21 -0.92 45.98
N ALA A 73 -23.55 -0.39 44.80
CA ALA A 73 -24.59 -0.96 43.94
C ALA A 73 -24.23 -2.36 43.42
N LEU A 74 -22.93 -2.64 43.24
CA LEU A 74 -22.43 -3.95 42.81
C LEU A 74 -22.22 -4.93 43.98
N SER A 75 -22.25 -4.45 45.22
CA SER A 75 -21.94 -5.24 46.42
C SER A 75 -22.94 -6.37 46.64
N GLY A 76 -22.42 -7.51 47.12
CA GLY A 76 -23.22 -8.65 47.54
C GLY A 76 -23.65 -8.58 49.01
N ASP A 77 -24.13 -9.73 49.51
CA ASP A 77 -24.46 -9.94 50.91
C ASP A 77 -23.21 -9.91 51.81
N VAL A 78 -23.44 -9.90 53.13
CA VAL A 78 -22.36 -10.00 54.11
C VAL A 78 -21.68 -11.36 53.98
N ALA A 79 -20.35 -11.34 53.95
CA ALA A 79 -19.49 -12.52 53.88
C ALA A 79 -18.46 -12.51 55.02
N TYR A 80 -18.04 -13.71 55.42
CA TYR A 80 -17.05 -13.92 56.48
C TYR A 80 -15.80 -14.55 55.89
N TYR A 81 -14.64 -14.18 56.42
CA TYR A 81 -13.36 -14.72 56.00
C TYR A 81 -12.50 -15.03 57.22
N SER A 82 -11.94 -16.23 57.28
CA SER A 82 -10.96 -16.60 58.29
C SER A 82 -9.55 -16.42 57.74
N SER A 83 -8.62 -16.08 58.63
CA SER A 83 -7.19 -16.08 58.35
C SER A 83 -6.40 -16.38 59.63
N ILE A 84 -5.11 -16.72 59.48
CA ILE A 84 -4.18 -16.84 60.61
C ILE A 84 -3.13 -15.75 60.45
N ASP A 85 -2.85 -15.00 61.52
CA ASP A 85 -1.88 -13.93 61.48
C ASP A 85 -0.48 -14.34 61.95
N SER A 86 0.45 -13.38 61.98
CA SER A 86 1.85 -13.66 62.30
C SER A 86 2.12 -13.94 63.78
N ALA A 87 1.16 -13.68 64.67
CA ALA A 87 1.22 -14.07 66.08
C ALA A 87 0.51 -15.41 66.32
N PRO A 88 0.57 -16.30 65.31
CA PRO A 88 -0.41 -17.34 64.97
C PRO A 88 -1.73 -17.25 65.74
N ALA A 89 -2.55 -16.25 65.44
CA ALA A 89 -3.91 -16.13 65.98
C ALA A 89 -4.95 -16.21 64.86
N PRO A 90 -6.09 -16.91 65.08
CA PRO A 90 -7.20 -16.91 64.15
C PRO A 90 -7.82 -15.51 64.12
N CYS A 91 -8.01 -14.99 62.93
CA CYS A 91 -8.66 -13.72 62.67
C CYS A 91 -9.91 -13.98 61.84
N ILE A 92 -11.02 -13.32 62.21
CA ILE A 92 -12.23 -13.32 61.39
C ILE A 92 -12.46 -11.90 60.88
N ALA A 93 -12.69 -11.79 59.57
CA ALA A 93 -13.15 -10.57 58.92
C ALA A 93 -14.63 -10.72 58.54
N ILE A 94 -15.43 -9.75 58.97
CA ILE A 94 -16.81 -9.54 58.53
C ILE A 94 -16.74 -8.50 57.41
N THR A 95 -17.32 -8.82 56.27
CA THR A 95 -17.15 -8.02 55.05
C THR A 95 -18.46 -7.83 54.32
N LYS A 96 -18.64 -6.67 53.68
CA LYS A 96 -19.65 -6.47 52.64
C LYS A 96 -19.03 -5.69 51.50
N GLY A 97 -19.07 -6.28 50.30
CA GLY A 97 -18.51 -5.65 49.10
C GLY A 97 -18.61 -6.49 47.85
N VAL A 98 -17.66 -6.30 46.94
CA VAL A 98 -17.69 -6.88 45.58
C VAL A 98 -16.66 -8.01 45.48
N THR A 99 -17.11 -9.22 45.18
CA THR A 99 -16.20 -10.34 44.87
C THR A 99 -15.48 -10.12 43.54
N LEU A 100 -14.26 -10.63 43.38
CA LEU A 100 -13.51 -10.53 42.14
C LEU A 100 -14.25 -11.13 40.93
N ASN A 101 -14.95 -12.25 41.10
CA ASN A 101 -15.80 -12.84 40.05
C ASN A 101 -16.91 -11.87 39.59
N ARG A 102 -17.59 -11.23 40.55
CA ARG A 102 -18.63 -10.21 40.28
C ARG A 102 -18.05 -8.98 39.57
N LEU A 103 -16.86 -8.53 39.98
CA LEU A 103 -16.18 -7.40 39.37
C LEU A 103 -15.78 -7.72 37.91
N VAL A 104 -15.19 -8.90 37.67
CA VAL A 104 -14.84 -9.35 36.32
C VAL A 104 -16.07 -9.49 35.43
N ALA A 105 -17.18 -10.02 35.95
CA ALA A 105 -18.44 -10.09 35.22
C ALA A 105 -18.97 -8.69 34.83
N ASP A 106 -18.89 -7.72 35.74
CA ASP A 106 -19.33 -6.34 35.48
C ASP A 106 -18.47 -5.66 34.40
N ILE A 107 -17.14 -5.76 34.49
CA ILE A 107 -16.25 -5.12 33.50
C ILE A 107 -16.36 -5.76 32.10
N ASN A 108 -16.61 -7.07 32.04
CA ASN A 108 -16.85 -7.74 30.76
C ASN A 108 -18.16 -7.27 30.13
N ALA A 109 -19.21 -7.13 30.94
CA ALA A 109 -20.53 -6.73 30.46
C ALA A 109 -20.60 -5.25 30.05
N LYS A 110 -19.91 -4.36 30.76
CA LYS A 110 -20.03 -2.89 30.57
C LYS A 110 -18.88 -2.26 29.80
N TYR A 111 -17.68 -2.83 29.86
CA TYR A 111 -16.46 -2.22 29.33
C TYR A 111 -15.71 -3.13 28.34
N ASN A 112 -16.33 -4.22 27.88
CA ASN A 112 -15.77 -5.14 26.88
C ASN A 112 -14.37 -5.65 27.24
N ALA A 113 -14.09 -5.82 28.54
CA ALA A 113 -12.78 -6.21 29.03
C ALA A 113 -12.36 -7.64 28.60
N ASN A 114 -13.32 -8.51 28.27
CA ASN A 114 -13.12 -9.88 27.78
C ASN A 114 -12.18 -10.76 28.64
N ILE A 115 -12.20 -10.56 29.96
CA ILE A 115 -11.38 -11.30 30.91
C ILE A 115 -12.07 -12.60 31.31
N THR A 116 -11.36 -13.71 31.19
CA THR A 116 -11.79 -15.00 31.75
C THR A 116 -10.88 -15.36 32.92
N ILE A 117 -11.45 -15.77 34.06
CA ILE A 117 -10.68 -16.25 35.23
C ILE A 117 -10.41 -17.74 35.04
N ASP A 118 -9.34 -18.05 34.33
CA ASP A 118 -8.89 -19.41 34.05
C ASP A 118 -7.35 -19.43 33.89
N PRO A 119 -6.68 -20.60 33.98
CA PRO A 119 -5.23 -20.66 34.00
C PRO A 119 -4.56 -20.28 32.67
N VAL A 120 -5.33 -20.24 31.57
CA VAL A 120 -4.85 -19.84 30.25
C VAL A 120 -4.95 -18.33 30.06
N SER A 121 -6.03 -17.71 30.53
CA SER A 121 -6.31 -16.29 30.27
C SER A 121 -5.82 -15.34 31.36
N LEU A 122 -5.49 -15.84 32.55
CA LEU A 122 -5.12 -15.02 33.71
C LEU A 122 -3.81 -15.49 34.34
N LYS A 123 -2.78 -14.63 34.32
CA LYS A 123 -1.53 -14.89 35.06
C LYS A 123 -1.70 -14.67 36.56
N GLY A 124 -2.51 -13.68 36.92
CA GLY A 124 -2.80 -13.33 38.30
C GLY A 124 -3.36 -11.92 38.43
N ILE A 125 -3.38 -11.41 39.65
CA ILE A 125 -3.78 -10.04 39.94
C ILE A 125 -2.70 -9.32 40.73
N ARG A 126 -2.55 -8.03 40.51
CA ARG A 126 -1.77 -7.15 41.37
C ARG A 126 -2.68 -6.10 41.98
N ILE A 127 -2.57 -5.90 43.28
CA ILE A 127 -3.35 -4.90 44.00
C ILE A 127 -2.42 -3.87 44.62
N TYR A 128 -2.92 -2.64 44.72
CA TYR A 128 -2.22 -1.50 45.30
C TYR A 128 -3.12 -0.83 46.32
N SER A 129 -2.50 -0.26 47.34
CA SER A 129 -3.19 0.42 48.44
C SER A 129 -2.65 1.84 48.61
N THR A 130 -3.44 2.68 49.28
CA THR A 130 -3.10 4.09 49.51
C THR A 130 -1.92 4.30 50.47
N ASP A 131 -1.47 3.25 51.16
CA ASP A 131 -0.27 3.23 52.00
C ASP A 131 0.98 2.73 51.27
N ASP A 132 0.97 2.75 49.94
CA ASP A 132 2.01 2.22 49.05
C ASP A 132 2.23 0.71 49.15
N TRP A 133 1.40 -0.01 49.92
CA TRP A 133 1.45 -1.47 49.92
C TRP A 133 0.93 -2.01 48.59
N SER A 134 1.66 -2.98 48.03
CA SER A 134 1.20 -3.74 46.87
C SER A 134 1.54 -5.21 47.00
N SER A 135 0.74 -6.05 46.35
CA SER A 135 0.99 -7.48 46.32
C SER A 135 0.51 -8.10 45.00
N PHE A 136 1.25 -9.09 44.53
CA PHE A 136 0.89 -9.89 43.37
C PHE A 136 0.46 -11.27 43.82
N TYR A 137 -0.65 -11.73 43.25
CA TYR A 137 -1.22 -13.03 43.50
C TYR A 137 -1.33 -13.77 42.17
N ALA A 138 -0.52 -14.81 42.00
CA ALA A 138 -0.60 -15.68 40.84
C ALA A 138 -1.96 -16.41 40.80
N TYR A 139 -2.42 -16.74 39.59
CA TYR A 139 -3.64 -17.53 39.38
C TYR A 139 -3.61 -18.82 40.23
N ASP A 140 -2.52 -19.57 40.14
CA ASP A 140 -2.35 -20.83 40.88
C ASP A 140 -2.50 -20.66 42.39
N TYR A 141 -2.06 -19.51 42.93
CA TYR A 141 -2.22 -19.26 44.35
C TYR A 141 -3.68 -18.99 44.71
N LEU A 142 -4.37 -18.10 43.99
CA LEU A 142 -5.73 -17.68 44.39
C LEU A 142 -6.81 -18.70 44.02
N PHE A 143 -6.70 -19.34 42.86
CA PHE A 143 -7.80 -20.05 42.23
C PHE A 143 -7.58 -21.56 42.03
N ALA A 144 -6.33 -22.06 42.02
CA ALA A 144 -6.11 -23.50 41.80
C ALA A 144 -6.52 -24.39 42.98
N SER A 145 -6.90 -23.81 44.13
CA SER A 145 -7.45 -24.54 45.27
C SER A 145 -8.64 -23.79 45.86
N PRO A 146 -9.74 -24.49 46.20
CA PRO A 146 -10.89 -23.85 46.83
C PRO A 146 -10.51 -23.11 48.12
N ARG A 147 -11.13 -21.94 48.30
CA ARG A 147 -10.95 -21.05 49.44
C ARG A 147 -12.19 -21.09 50.33
N TYR A 148 -11.95 -21.12 51.64
CA TYR A 148 -13.01 -21.24 52.62
C TYR A 148 -12.86 -20.23 53.74
N TYR A 149 -14.00 -19.85 54.29
CA TYR A 149 -14.13 -19.43 55.67
C TYR A 149 -14.35 -20.67 56.55
N TYR A 150 -13.62 -20.74 57.66
CA TYR A 150 -13.73 -21.81 58.65
C TYR A 150 -14.43 -21.30 59.91
N PRO A 151 -15.73 -21.59 60.12
CA PRO A 151 -16.50 -21.05 61.24
C PRO A 151 -15.98 -21.49 62.61
N GLU A 152 -15.47 -22.72 62.71
CA GLU A 152 -15.03 -23.32 63.97
C GLU A 152 -13.56 -23.02 64.33
N ILE A 153 -12.82 -22.28 63.51
CA ILE A 153 -11.38 -22.05 63.73
C ILE A 153 -11.09 -21.33 65.06
N VAL A 154 -11.98 -20.43 65.50
CA VAL A 154 -11.85 -19.71 66.77
C VAL A 154 -12.24 -20.61 67.95
N ASN A 155 -13.37 -21.31 67.83
CA ASN A 155 -13.90 -22.17 68.91
C ASN A 155 -13.02 -23.39 69.19
N LYS A 156 -12.35 -23.91 68.17
CA LYS A 156 -11.51 -25.10 68.21
C LYS A 156 -10.02 -24.78 68.19
N TRP A 157 -9.65 -23.53 68.43
CA TRP A 157 -8.24 -23.14 68.45
C TRP A 157 -7.47 -23.84 69.58
N ASP A 158 -6.33 -24.43 69.25
CA ASP A 158 -5.41 -24.99 70.24
C ASP A 158 -4.51 -23.86 70.77
N ALA A 159 -4.96 -23.23 71.86
CA ALA A 159 -4.26 -22.11 72.49
C ALA A 159 -2.91 -22.51 73.11
N GLU A 160 -2.72 -23.78 73.47
CA GLU A 160 -1.45 -24.26 74.04
C GLU A 160 -0.37 -24.33 72.97
N ASN A 161 -0.74 -24.77 71.77
CA ASN A 161 0.20 -24.96 70.65
C ASN A 161 0.14 -23.87 69.57
N ASN A 162 -0.72 -22.86 69.73
CA ASN A 162 -0.95 -21.77 68.77
C ASN A 162 -1.20 -22.27 67.33
N LYS A 163 -2.17 -23.16 67.17
CA LYS A 163 -2.55 -23.73 65.87
C LYS A 163 -4.04 -24.09 65.82
N PRO A 164 -4.60 -24.35 64.62
CA PRO A 164 -5.91 -24.98 64.50
C PRO A 164 -5.95 -26.33 65.25
N GLY A 165 -6.95 -26.52 66.11
CA GLY A 165 -7.17 -27.76 66.84
C GLY A 165 -8.11 -28.72 66.10
N PRO A 166 -8.35 -29.92 66.65
CA PRO A 166 -9.26 -30.89 66.05
C PRO A 166 -10.67 -30.30 65.85
N GLY A 167 -11.15 -30.34 64.59
CA GLY A 167 -12.47 -29.81 64.20
C GLY A 167 -12.47 -28.32 63.82
N SER A 168 -11.32 -27.63 63.79
CA SER A 168 -11.23 -26.26 63.26
C SER A 168 -11.61 -26.15 61.77
N ASP A 169 -11.50 -27.25 61.03
CA ASP A 169 -11.83 -27.36 59.60
C ASP A 169 -13.29 -27.78 59.34
N ALA A 170 -14.11 -27.91 60.39
CA ALA A 170 -15.50 -28.35 60.27
C ALA A 170 -16.39 -27.31 59.57
N SER A 171 -17.31 -27.82 58.73
CA SER A 171 -18.33 -27.03 58.03
C SER A 171 -17.78 -25.81 57.27
N PRO A 172 -16.77 -26.00 56.40
CA PRO A 172 -16.16 -24.88 55.70
C PRO A 172 -17.16 -24.25 54.72
N VAL A 173 -17.16 -22.91 54.65
CA VAL A 173 -18.02 -22.13 53.76
C VAL A 173 -17.17 -21.61 52.61
N ALA A 174 -17.48 -21.99 51.37
CA ALA A 174 -16.73 -21.54 50.20
C ALA A 174 -16.85 -20.02 50.02
N VAL A 175 -15.73 -19.37 49.72
CA VAL A 175 -15.67 -17.92 49.54
C VAL A 175 -14.82 -17.54 48.34
N ASP A 176 -15.26 -16.52 47.61
CA ASP A 176 -14.48 -15.88 46.56
C ASP A 176 -13.62 -14.74 47.12
N PRO A 177 -12.48 -14.38 46.51
CA PRO A 177 -11.76 -13.16 46.84
C PRO A 177 -12.68 -11.93 46.74
N ILE A 178 -12.63 -11.04 47.73
CA ILE A 178 -13.52 -9.87 47.85
C ILE A 178 -12.73 -8.58 48.04
N PHE A 179 -13.22 -7.50 47.46
CA PHE A 179 -12.87 -6.12 47.79
C PHE A 179 -13.99 -5.53 48.64
N ALA A 180 -13.83 -5.59 49.96
CA ALA A 180 -14.88 -5.24 50.91
C ALA A 180 -14.95 -3.72 51.11
N LEU A 181 -16.07 -3.08 50.74
CA LEU A 181 -16.29 -1.66 50.97
C LEU A 181 -16.35 -1.35 52.47
N SER A 182 -17.11 -2.18 53.20
CA SER A 182 -17.23 -2.11 54.64
C SER A 182 -16.70 -3.40 55.27
N SER A 183 -15.95 -3.26 56.36
CA SER A 183 -15.38 -4.43 57.03
C SER A 183 -15.08 -4.18 58.50
N TYR A 184 -15.01 -5.28 59.25
CA TYR A 184 -14.45 -5.35 60.58
C TYR A 184 -13.60 -6.61 60.69
N GLN A 185 -12.44 -6.54 61.35
CA GLN A 185 -11.61 -7.72 61.59
C GLN A 185 -11.11 -7.72 63.03
N GLY A 186 -11.22 -8.88 63.68
CA GLY A 186 -10.70 -9.11 65.02
C GLY A 186 -9.96 -10.44 65.14
N ARG A 187 -9.01 -10.51 66.08
CA ARG A 187 -8.43 -11.78 66.55
C ARG A 187 -9.41 -12.48 67.47
N PHE A 188 -9.49 -13.81 67.39
CA PHE A 188 -10.38 -14.63 68.21
C PHE A 188 -11.83 -14.12 68.23
N LEU A 189 -12.27 -13.54 67.11
CA LEU A 189 -13.57 -12.89 67.03
C LEU A 189 -14.68 -13.96 66.99
N SER A 190 -15.45 -14.05 68.08
CA SER A 190 -16.59 -14.96 68.23
C SER A 190 -17.95 -14.27 68.04
N ASN A 191 -18.02 -12.95 68.25
CA ASN A 191 -19.20 -12.15 67.89
C ASN A 191 -19.14 -11.77 66.41
N LEU A 192 -20.07 -12.30 65.60
CA LEU A 192 -20.14 -12.07 64.16
C LEU A 192 -21.21 -11.04 63.77
N ASP A 193 -21.48 -10.08 64.66
CA ASP A 193 -22.41 -8.99 64.43
C ASP A 193 -21.89 -8.05 63.33
N TRP A 194 -22.64 -7.98 62.24
CA TRP A 194 -22.32 -7.17 61.07
C TRP A 194 -22.45 -5.67 61.34
N SER A 195 -23.10 -5.25 62.43
CA SER A 195 -23.14 -3.85 62.88
C SER A 195 -21.75 -3.29 63.23
N GLN A 196 -20.76 -4.17 63.46
CA GLN A 196 -19.38 -3.80 63.78
C GLN A 196 -18.59 -3.31 62.55
N MET A 197 -19.09 -3.55 61.33
CA MET A 197 -18.39 -3.13 60.11
C MET A 197 -18.24 -1.61 60.03
N VAL A 198 -17.02 -1.17 59.71
CA VAL A 198 -16.74 0.24 59.42
C VAL A 198 -17.01 0.47 57.94
N VAL A 199 -17.93 1.40 57.65
CA VAL A 199 -18.26 1.85 56.30
C VAL A 199 -17.20 2.79 55.73
N PRO A 200 -17.18 3.04 54.40
CA PRO A 200 -16.31 4.05 53.82
C PRO A 200 -16.46 5.41 54.52
N ALA A 201 -15.32 6.00 54.89
CA ALA A 201 -15.24 7.30 55.58
C ALA A 201 -14.57 8.36 54.67
N ASP A 202 -14.41 9.57 55.18
CA ASP A 202 -13.75 10.68 54.47
C ASP A 202 -12.35 10.25 53.98
N PRO A 203 -12.10 10.19 52.66
CA PRO A 203 -10.83 9.74 52.10
C PRO A 203 -9.69 10.76 52.30
N THR A 204 -9.98 11.95 52.82
CA THR A 204 -8.99 12.99 53.12
C THR A 204 -8.42 12.88 54.53
N VAL A 205 -8.91 11.93 55.34
CA VAL A 205 -8.48 11.72 56.73
C VAL A 205 -7.93 10.31 56.90
N LYS A 206 -6.72 10.17 57.46
CA LYS A 206 -6.16 8.86 57.76
C LYS A 206 -7.00 8.14 58.82
N SER A 207 -7.20 6.84 58.61
CA SER A 207 -7.95 6.00 59.53
C SER A 207 -7.29 4.65 59.70
N SER A 208 -7.18 4.18 60.94
CA SER A 208 -6.74 2.81 61.27
C SER A 208 -7.88 1.79 61.19
N SER A 209 -9.13 2.24 61.29
CA SER A 209 -10.33 1.40 61.37
C SER A 209 -11.09 1.31 60.04
N CYS A 210 -11.21 2.42 59.30
CA CYS A 210 -11.82 2.43 57.98
C CYS A 210 -10.81 1.89 56.97
N THR A 211 -11.06 0.69 56.46
CA THR A 211 -10.13 -0.05 55.57
C THR A 211 -10.74 -0.31 54.21
N THR A 212 -11.51 0.66 53.69
CA THR A 212 -12.27 0.61 52.42
C THR A 212 -11.55 -0.18 51.34
N PHE A 213 -12.31 -1.08 50.70
CA PHE A 213 -11.84 -2.11 49.77
C PHE A 213 -10.83 -3.08 50.39
N ARG A 214 -11.07 -3.53 51.63
CA ARG A 214 -10.25 -4.56 52.25
C ARG A 214 -10.26 -5.81 51.36
N PHE A 215 -9.09 -6.28 50.97
CA PHE A 215 -8.96 -7.50 50.18
C PHE A 215 -8.86 -8.73 51.09
N CYS A 216 -9.85 -9.62 51.01
CA CYS A 216 -9.91 -10.89 51.73
C CYS A 216 -10.11 -12.04 50.73
N PHE A 217 -9.52 -13.21 50.99
CA PHE A 217 -9.66 -14.37 50.08
C PHE A 217 -9.79 -15.72 50.80
N GLY A 218 -9.85 -15.74 52.13
CA GLY A 218 -10.05 -16.97 52.91
C GLY A 218 -8.83 -17.88 52.95
N GLN A 219 -9.04 -19.14 53.34
CA GLN A 219 -7.99 -20.14 53.54
C GLN A 219 -8.28 -21.43 52.78
N THR A 220 -7.24 -22.10 52.30
CA THR A 220 -7.35 -23.46 51.75
C THR A 220 -7.35 -24.50 52.87
N ALA A 221 -7.76 -25.74 52.58
CA ALA A 221 -7.62 -26.85 53.54
C ALA A 221 -6.16 -27.08 53.96
N ASN A 222 -5.23 -26.89 53.03
CA ASN A 222 -3.80 -26.98 53.31
C ASN A 222 -3.32 -25.87 54.26
N ASP A 223 -3.88 -24.66 54.16
CA ASP A 223 -3.54 -23.57 55.07
C ASP A 223 -3.94 -23.90 56.51
N ILE A 224 -5.10 -24.53 56.72
CA ILE A 224 -5.56 -24.98 58.04
C ILE A 224 -4.70 -26.13 58.56
N ALA A 225 -4.51 -27.17 57.74
CA ALA A 225 -3.75 -28.35 58.14
C ALA A 225 -2.30 -28.04 58.55
N ASN A 226 -1.70 -27.00 57.96
CA ASN A 226 -0.29 -26.63 58.19
C ASN A 226 -0.12 -25.32 58.96
N ASN A 227 -1.18 -24.76 59.55
CA ASN A 227 -1.13 -23.50 60.31
C ASN A 227 -0.45 -22.35 59.52
N VAL A 228 -0.80 -22.21 58.25
CA VAL A 228 -0.19 -21.24 57.35
C VAL A 228 -0.66 -19.83 57.70
N ILE A 229 0.29 -18.90 57.87
CA ILE A 229 0.00 -17.48 58.04
C ILE A 229 -0.54 -16.91 56.72
N THR A 230 -1.80 -16.48 56.73
CA THR A 230 -2.50 -15.94 55.54
C THR A 230 -2.92 -14.48 55.70
N ASN A 231 -3.12 -14.00 56.93
CA ASN A 231 -3.64 -12.65 57.20
C ASN A 231 -2.69 -11.54 56.70
N ASN A 232 -1.39 -11.81 56.64
CA ASN A 232 -0.42 -10.83 56.15
C ASN A 232 -0.65 -10.45 54.68
N ARG A 233 -1.33 -11.31 53.92
CA ARG A 233 -1.71 -11.12 52.51
C ARG A 233 -3.12 -10.52 52.36
N PHE A 234 -3.85 -10.21 53.42
CA PHE A 234 -5.06 -9.40 53.28
C PHE A 234 -4.66 -7.93 53.12
N GLY A 235 -5.26 -7.26 52.13
CA GLY A 235 -4.98 -5.86 51.80
C GLY A 235 -5.91 -4.92 52.54
N ARG A 236 -5.42 -3.75 52.97
CA ARG A 236 -6.25 -2.67 53.55
C ARG A 236 -6.11 -1.43 52.67
N TRP A 237 -7.17 -0.64 52.55
CA TRP A 237 -7.14 0.61 51.77
C TRP A 237 -6.75 0.39 50.30
N VAL A 238 -7.17 -0.75 49.72
CA VAL A 238 -6.87 -1.09 48.32
C VAL A 238 -7.58 -0.08 47.43
N ASN A 239 -6.85 0.55 46.50
CA ASN A 239 -7.42 1.54 45.60
C ASN A 239 -7.27 1.18 44.13
N ARG A 240 -6.51 0.13 43.80
CA ARG A 240 -6.28 -0.31 42.43
C ARG A 240 -6.07 -1.81 42.33
N LEU A 241 -6.68 -2.39 41.28
CA LEU A 241 -6.51 -3.76 40.81
C LEU A 241 -5.99 -3.73 39.37
N ASP A 242 -4.87 -4.39 39.13
CA ASP A 242 -4.40 -4.73 37.80
C ASP A 242 -4.63 -6.23 37.57
N ILE A 243 -5.45 -6.56 36.59
CA ILE A 243 -5.64 -7.92 36.07
C ILE A 243 -4.49 -8.21 35.12
N VAL A 244 -3.64 -9.17 35.48
CA VAL A 244 -2.39 -9.44 34.75
C VAL A 244 -2.61 -10.60 33.78
N LEU A 245 -2.46 -10.33 32.49
CA LEU A 245 -2.53 -11.34 31.44
C LEU A 245 -1.24 -12.19 31.40
N PRO A 246 -1.29 -13.40 30.81
CA PRO A 246 -0.10 -14.22 30.58
C PRO A 246 0.98 -13.50 29.78
N ASP A 247 2.24 -13.79 30.08
CA ASP A 247 3.32 -13.38 29.19
C ASP A 247 3.21 -14.25 27.93
N ILE A 248 2.94 -13.64 26.78
CA ILE A 248 2.90 -14.32 25.49
C ILE A 248 4.15 -14.00 24.67
N PRO A 249 4.77 -14.99 24.00
CA PRO A 249 5.91 -14.75 23.13
C PRO A 249 5.58 -13.77 21.99
N ASP A 250 6.60 -12.99 21.60
CA ASP A 250 6.48 -12.09 20.46
C ASP A 250 6.31 -12.86 19.16
N ALA A 251 5.43 -12.36 18.29
CA ALA A 251 5.35 -12.86 16.93
C ALA A 251 6.59 -12.47 16.09
N PRO A 252 6.91 -13.25 15.04
CA PRO A 252 7.96 -12.90 14.09
C PRO A 252 7.71 -11.53 13.43
N ILE A 253 8.79 -10.79 13.18
CA ILE A 253 8.74 -9.54 12.42
C ILE A 253 8.38 -9.86 10.96
N LEU A 254 7.31 -9.23 10.47
CA LEU A 254 6.81 -9.38 9.12
C LEU A 254 7.47 -8.38 8.17
N THR A 255 7.76 -8.83 6.94
CA THR A 255 8.35 -8.05 5.85
C THR A 255 7.37 -8.00 4.68
N PRO A 256 7.03 -6.81 4.15
CA PRO A 256 6.10 -6.68 3.03
C PRO A 256 6.70 -7.25 1.73
N ASP A 257 5.82 -7.60 0.79
CA ASP A 257 6.21 -8.03 -0.54
C ASP A 257 6.70 -6.84 -1.38
N SER A 258 7.76 -7.06 -2.16
CA SER A 258 8.31 -6.12 -3.13
C SER A 258 7.61 -6.20 -4.49
N ASN A 259 6.98 -7.32 -4.85
CA ASN A 259 6.19 -7.47 -6.08
C ASN A 259 4.72 -7.15 -5.82
N ASN A 260 4.40 -5.87 -5.78
CA ASN A 260 3.19 -5.38 -5.14
C ASN A 260 2.16 -4.77 -6.09
N THR A 261 1.95 -5.34 -7.27
CA THR A 261 0.97 -4.80 -8.23
C THR A 261 -0.44 -5.38 -8.06
N VAL A 262 -1.46 -4.56 -8.34
CA VAL A 262 -2.87 -5.00 -8.34
C VAL A 262 -3.04 -6.22 -9.24
N GLY A 263 -3.70 -7.25 -8.72
CA GLY A 263 -3.96 -8.51 -9.45
C GLY A 263 -2.88 -9.58 -9.30
N ASN A 264 -1.78 -9.30 -8.59
CA ASN A 264 -0.80 -10.30 -8.20
C ASN A 264 -1.03 -10.78 -6.75
N PRO A 265 -0.72 -12.06 -6.45
CA PRO A 265 -0.68 -12.54 -5.07
C PRO A 265 0.46 -11.85 -4.31
N ILE A 266 0.27 -11.66 -3.00
CA ILE A 266 1.24 -10.98 -2.12
C ILE A 266 1.82 -11.99 -1.14
N ASN A 267 3.14 -11.97 -0.97
CA ASN A 267 3.88 -12.85 -0.07
C ASN A 267 4.51 -12.04 1.05
N ILE A 268 3.93 -12.12 2.24
CA ILE A 268 4.52 -11.55 3.46
C ILE A 268 5.54 -12.53 3.99
N THR A 269 6.78 -12.07 4.19
CA THR A 269 7.90 -12.93 4.60
C THR A 269 8.35 -12.64 6.03
N PHE A 270 8.88 -13.64 6.72
CA PHE A 270 9.35 -13.53 8.11
C PHE A 270 10.40 -14.61 8.43
N ALA A 271 11.16 -14.41 9.51
CA ALA A 271 12.05 -15.45 10.03
C ALA A 271 11.22 -16.61 10.60
N ASP A 272 11.41 -17.83 10.08
CA ASP A 272 10.48 -18.92 10.35
C ASP A 272 10.38 -19.29 11.84
N ASN A 273 9.13 -19.41 12.31
CA ASN A 273 8.77 -19.93 13.63
C ASN A 273 7.58 -20.86 13.45
N GLU A 274 7.84 -22.17 13.44
CA GLU A 274 6.84 -23.19 13.18
C GLU A 274 5.69 -23.19 14.20
N ALA A 275 5.99 -23.00 15.48
CA ALA A 275 4.96 -22.96 16.53
C ALA A 275 4.01 -21.77 16.35
N TRP A 276 4.55 -20.58 16.07
CA TRP A 276 3.74 -19.40 15.75
C TRP A 276 2.90 -19.60 14.49
N ARG A 277 3.53 -20.09 13.40
CA ARG A 277 2.88 -20.31 12.11
C ARG A 277 1.70 -21.29 12.21
N ASN A 278 1.88 -22.37 12.98
CA ASN A 278 0.83 -23.36 13.22
C ASN A 278 -0.26 -22.84 14.18
N ALA A 279 0.02 -21.80 14.97
CA ALA A 279 -0.92 -21.16 15.87
C ALA A 279 -1.69 -19.99 15.24
N ILE A 280 -1.38 -19.58 14.00
CA ILE A 280 -2.11 -18.51 13.28
C ILE A 280 -3.59 -18.88 13.19
N SER A 281 -4.43 -18.04 13.79
CA SER A 281 -5.87 -18.22 13.85
C SER A 281 -6.62 -17.21 12.98
N GLU A 282 -6.01 -16.07 12.67
CA GLU A 282 -6.67 -14.98 11.95
C GLU A 282 -5.66 -14.13 11.16
N VAL A 283 -6.02 -13.76 9.93
CA VAL A 283 -5.31 -12.75 9.14
C VAL A 283 -6.30 -11.67 8.73
N LYS A 284 -5.95 -10.40 8.97
CA LYS A 284 -6.73 -9.23 8.56
C LYS A 284 -6.00 -8.41 7.53
N VAL A 285 -6.78 -7.80 6.64
CA VAL A 285 -6.35 -6.70 5.78
C VAL A 285 -7.17 -5.47 6.15
N ASN A 286 -6.47 -4.43 6.58
CA ASN A 286 -7.01 -3.33 7.37
C ASN A 286 -7.81 -3.90 8.56
N ASN A 287 -9.10 -3.56 8.65
CA ASN A 287 -9.98 -4.06 9.72
C ASN A 287 -10.83 -5.25 9.29
N THR A 288 -10.60 -5.81 8.09
CA THR A 288 -11.41 -6.91 7.54
C THR A 288 -10.69 -8.24 7.73
N ILE A 289 -11.36 -9.20 8.37
CA ILE A 289 -10.88 -10.58 8.52
C ILE A 289 -10.94 -11.28 7.16
N LEU A 290 -9.85 -11.91 6.76
CA LEU A 290 -9.81 -12.72 5.54
C LEU A 290 -10.40 -14.11 5.77
N GLU A 291 -11.09 -14.63 4.76
CA GLU A 291 -11.47 -16.04 4.73
C GLU A 291 -10.22 -16.93 4.61
N ASN A 292 -10.24 -18.12 5.22
CA ASN A 292 -9.10 -19.06 5.18
C ASN A 292 -8.64 -19.43 3.76
N SER A 293 -9.52 -19.36 2.75
CA SER A 293 -9.17 -19.61 1.35
C SER A 293 -8.41 -18.46 0.69
N LYS A 294 -8.33 -17.29 1.32
CA LYS A 294 -7.65 -16.10 0.80
C LYS A 294 -6.20 -15.97 1.25
N TYR A 295 -5.74 -16.87 2.12
CA TYR A 295 -4.35 -16.89 2.56
C TYR A 295 -3.84 -18.32 2.80
N ASN A 296 -2.52 -18.49 2.75
CA ASN A 296 -1.84 -19.73 3.04
C ASN A 296 -0.68 -19.48 4.00
N THR A 297 -0.68 -20.17 5.13
CA THR A 297 0.36 -20.13 6.16
C THR A 297 1.24 -21.38 6.18
N GLY A 298 1.03 -22.33 5.26
CA GLY A 298 1.69 -23.65 5.29
C GLY A 298 3.15 -23.65 4.81
N THR A 299 3.63 -22.52 4.28
CA THR A 299 5.01 -22.41 3.80
C THR A 299 5.90 -21.79 4.88
N ALA A 300 7.05 -22.40 5.16
CA ALA A 300 8.02 -21.86 6.11
C ALA A 300 8.45 -20.43 5.72
N GLY A 301 8.42 -19.53 6.70
CA GLY A 301 8.84 -18.12 6.56
C GLY A 301 7.96 -17.26 5.64
N LYS A 302 6.76 -17.73 5.26
CA LYS A 302 5.91 -17.02 4.28
C LYS A 302 4.41 -17.19 4.53
N ILE A 303 3.68 -16.08 4.47
CA ILE A 303 2.21 -16.04 4.35
C ILE A 303 1.88 -15.54 2.95
N SER A 304 1.25 -16.39 2.14
CA SER A 304 0.78 -16.01 0.80
C SER A 304 -0.67 -15.54 0.87
N LEU A 305 -0.95 -14.36 0.35
CA LEU A 305 -2.27 -13.75 0.22
C LEU A 305 -2.70 -13.82 -1.24
N ASP A 306 -3.94 -14.23 -1.48
CA ASP A 306 -4.50 -14.35 -2.82
C ASP A 306 -4.61 -12.98 -3.52
N ALA A 307 -4.44 -12.96 -4.85
CA ALA A 307 -4.51 -11.74 -5.65
C ALA A 307 -5.85 -10.99 -5.51
N SER A 308 -6.95 -11.71 -5.28
CA SER A 308 -8.28 -11.12 -5.12
C SER A 308 -8.46 -10.30 -3.83
N VAL A 309 -7.50 -10.38 -2.90
CA VAL A 309 -7.51 -9.57 -1.66
C VAL A 309 -7.20 -8.10 -1.96
N PHE A 310 -6.43 -7.81 -3.02
CA PHE A 310 -5.95 -6.47 -3.35
C PHE A 310 -6.49 -6.01 -4.71
N THR A 311 -7.73 -5.53 -4.73
CA THR A 311 -8.44 -5.11 -5.95
C THR A 311 -8.17 -3.66 -6.37
N SER A 312 -7.55 -2.87 -5.49
CA SER A 312 -7.26 -1.46 -5.73
C SER A 312 -5.86 -1.07 -5.28
N VAL A 313 -5.31 -0.04 -5.89
CA VAL A 313 -4.08 0.59 -5.42
C VAL A 313 -4.29 1.20 -4.03
N GLY A 314 -3.23 1.21 -3.23
CA GLY A 314 -3.28 1.81 -1.90
C GLY A 314 -2.35 1.14 -0.91
N THR A 315 -2.35 1.65 0.31
CA THR A 315 -1.58 1.09 1.42
C THR A 315 -2.52 0.34 2.34
N TYR A 316 -2.16 -0.90 2.65
CA TYR A 316 -2.95 -1.83 3.45
C TYR A 316 -2.16 -2.24 4.69
N THR A 317 -2.80 -2.24 5.85
CA THR A 317 -2.22 -2.83 7.07
C THR A 317 -2.63 -4.30 7.14
N ILE A 318 -1.68 -5.20 7.19
CA ILE A 318 -1.93 -6.63 7.37
C ILE A 318 -1.65 -6.94 8.83
N THR A 319 -2.62 -7.55 9.51
CA THR A 319 -2.48 -8.02 10.91
C THR A 319 -2.62 -9.53 10.95
N VAL A 320 -1.68 -10.21 11.59
CA VAL A 320 -1.69 -11.67 11.77
C VAL A 320 -1.78 -11.97 13.26
N LYS A 321 -2.84 -12.69 13.64
CA LYS A 321 -3.03 -13.16 15.02
C LYS A 321 -2.72 -14.64 15.12
N ALA A 322 -2.01 -15.01 16.17
CA ALA A 322 -1.74 -16.40 16.51
C ALA A 322 -2.05 -16.65 17.98
N ILE A 323 -2.68 -17.79 18.28
CA ILE A 323 -3.08 -18.15 19.65
C ILE A 323 -1.83 -18.26 20.52
N GLY A 324 -1.80 -17.49 21.61
CA GLY A 324 -0.67 -17.49 22.54
C GLY A 324 0.54 -16.67 22.09
N TYR A 325 0.38 -15.78 21.12
CA TYR A 325 1.42 -14.84 20.65
C TYR A 325 0.87 -13.43 20.52
N SER A 326 1.75 -12.43 20.60
CA SER A 326 1.38 -11.05 20.29
C SER A 326 0.97 -10.90 18.81
N ASP A 327 0.15 -9.90 18.50
CA ASP A 327 -0.28 -9.62 17.13
C ASP A 327 0.91 -9.10 16.28
N ALA A 328 1.10 -9.66 15.09
CA ALA A 328 2.09 -9.15 14.13
C ALA A 328 1.43 -8.23 13.11
N THR A 329 2.09 -7.11 12.77
CA THR A 329 1.58 -6.17 11.77
C THR A 329 2.62 -5.79 10.72
N VAL A 330 2.16 -5.57 9.49
CA VAL A 330 2.99 -5.06 8.38
C VAL A 330 2.18 -4.16 7.46
N THR A 331 2.82 -3.15 6.91
CA THR A 331 2.22 -2.26 5.92
C THR A 331 2.61 -2.69 4.51
N GLN A 332 1.63 -3.11 3.72
CA GLN A 332 1.78 -3.48 2.32
C GLN A 332 1.22 -2.38 1.42
N THR A 333 2.09 -1.74 0.63
CA THR A 333 1.66 -0.86 -0.47
C THR A 333 1.33 -1.71 -1.69
N ILE A 334 0.25 -1.41 -2.41
CA ILE A 334 -0.14 -2.02 -3.68
C ILE A 334 -0.19 -0.94 -4.77
N SER A 335 0.48 -1.21 -5.89
CA SER A 335 0.69 -0.31 -7.02
C SER A 335 -0.10 -0.76 -8.26
N LYS A 336 -0.39 0.14 -9.20
CA LYS A 336 -1.08 -0.23 -10.45
C LYS A 336 -0.09 -0.95 -11.37
N ASN A 337 -0.56 -1.98 -12.10
CA ASN A 337 0.21 -2.52 -13.21
C ASN A 337 -0.05 -1.66 -14.46
N PHE A 338 1.01 -1.07 -15.01
CA PHE A 338 0.95 -0.25 -16.21
C PHE A 338 1.66 -0.88 -17.40
N GLU A 339 2.19 -2.11 -17.27
CA GLU A 339 2.87 -2.79 -18.38
C GLU A 339 2.01 -2.85 -19.64
N THR A 340 2.59 -2.45 -20.78
CA THR A 340 1.92 -2.43 -22.08
C THR A 340 2.47 -3.53 -22.99
N THR A 341 1.58 -4.35 -23.54
CA THR A 341 1.94 -5.49 -24.42
C THR A 341 1.67 -5.23 -25.91
N ALA A 342 0.97 -4.15 -26.22
CA ALA A 342 0.71 -3.70 -27.59
C ALA A 342 0.67 -2.17 -27.68
N LEU A 343 1.14 -1.64 -28.80
CA LEU A 343 1.17 -0.23 -29.16
C LEU A 343 0.05 0.05 -30.15
N LYS A 344 -0.78 1.06 -29.88
CA LYS A 344 -1.79 1.53 -30.83
C LYS A 344 -1.35 2.83 -31.48
N ILE A 345 -1.40 2.91 -32.80
CA ILE A 345 -1.00 4.10 -33.56
C ILE A 345 -2.19 4.63 -34.37
N TRP A 346 -2.56 5.89 -34.13
CA TRP A 346 -3.55 6.63 -34.92
C TRP A 346 -2.84 7.56 -35.89
N VAL A 347 -3.35 7.64 -37.11
CA VAL A 347 -2.93 8.62 -38.11
C VAL A 347 -4.17 9.43 -38.51
N ASP A 348 -4.11 10.73 -38.24
CA ASP A 348 -5.22 11.67 -38.41
C ASP A 348 -6.51 11.09 -37.79
N ASN A 349 -7.59 10.97 -38.57
CA ASN A 349 -8.88 10.46 -38.11
C ASN A 349 -9.12 8.97 -38.47
N ALA A 350 -8.06 8.21 -38.78
CA ALA A 350 -8.17 6.79 -39.13
C ALA A 350 -8.31 5.88 -37.90
N ASN A 351 -8.72 4.63 -38.15
CA ASN A 351 -8.72 3.57 -37.13
C ASN A 351 -7.29 3.23 -36.69
N PRO A 352 -7.07 2.89 -35.41
CA PRO A 352 -5.74 2.60 -34.91
C PRO A 352 -5.17 1.30 -35.47
N ILE A 353 -3.87 1.34 -35.77
CA ILE A 353 -3.07 0.17 -36.08
C ILE A 353 -2.49 -0.37 -34.78
N THR A 354 -2.72 -1.65 -34.49
CA THR A 354 -2.19 -2.30 -33.27
C THR A 354 -0.93 -3.10 -33.61
N ILE A 355 0.15 -2.84 -32.88
CA ILE A 355 1.47 -3.45 -33.06
C ILE A 355 1.88 -4.14 -31.76
N THR A 356 2.21 -5.42 -31.82
CA THR A 356 2.64 -6.21 -30.66
C THR A 356 4.12 -5.99 -30.34
N THR A 357 4.53 -6.28 -29.11
CA THR A 357 5.96 -6.31 -28.73
C THR A 357 6.79 -7.25 -29.61
N GLY A 358 6.21 -8.39 -30.04
CA GLY A 358 6.84 -9.32 -30.98
C GLY A 358 7.14 -8.69 -32.34
N GLN A 359 6.20 -7.91 -32.88
CA GLN A 359 6.40 -7.16 -34.13
C GLN A 359 7.46 -6.07 -33.98
N ILE A 360 7.47 -5.33 -32.86
CA ILE A 360 8.52 -4.35 -32.58
C ILE A 360 9.89 -5.04 -32.51
N ASN A 361 10.00 -6.16 -31.80
CA ASN A 361 11.27 -6.88 -31.66
C ASN A 361 11.76 -7.48 -32.98
N ALA A 362 10.85 -7.87 -33.89
CA ALA A 362 11.21 -8.37 -35.22
C ALA A 362 11.95 -7.32 -36.08
N LEU A 363 11.77 -6.02 -35.80
CA LEU A 363 12.52 -4.93 -36.44
C LEU A 363 13.92 -4.72 -35.84
N ASN A 364 14.30 -5.50 -34.82
CA ASN A 364 15.65 -5.56 -34.27
C ASN A 364 16.10 -7.04 -34.14
N PRO A 365 16.33 -7.73 -35.29
CA PRO A 365 16.54 -9.18 -35.31
C PRO A 365 17.81 -9.63 -34.57
N ASN A 366 18.80 -8.74 -34.43
CA ASN A 366 20.05 -9.01 -33.73
C ASN A 366 19.95 -8.76 -32.22
N ASN A 367 18.79 -8.35 -31.71
CA ASN A 367 18.60 -7.98 -30.30
C ASN A 367 19.60 -6.91 -29.82
N GLU A 368 19.95 -5.96 -30.69
CA GLU A 368 20.92 -4.92 -30.40
C GLU A 368 20.43 -4.04 -29.25
N LEU A 369 21.30 -3.86 -28.26
CA LEU A 369 21.11 -2.92 -27.15
C LEU A 369 21.47 -1.52 -27.64
N ARG A 370 20.59 -0.56 -27.37
CA ARG A 370 20.85 0.87 -27.60
C ARG A 370 21.05 1.58 -26.28
N TYR A 371 22.03 2.47 -26.25
CA TYR A 371 22.44 3.21 -25.07
C TYR A 371 22.06 4.67 -25.23
N TYR A 372 21.55 5.25 -24.16
CA TYR A 372 21.09 6.63 -24.13
C TYR A 372 21.67 7.33 -22.91
N SER A 373 21.81 8.63 -23.02
CA SER A 373 22.20 9.51 -21.92
C SER A 373 21.18 10.64 -21.79
N HIS A 374 21.11 11.24 -20.61
CA HIS A 374 20.43 12.51 -20.41
C HIS A 374 21.06 13.29 -19.28
N HIS A 375 20.97 14.62 -19.35
CA HIS A 375 21.40 15.47 -18.27
C HIS A 375 20.27 15.70 -17.26
N LYS A 376 20.55 15.54 -15.96
CA LYS A 376 19.62 15.86 -14.86
C LYS A 376 20.41 16.21 -13.61
N ASP A 377 20.00 17.28 -12.92
CA ASP A 377 20.59 17.72 -11.64
C ASP A 377 22.12 17.87 -11.66
N GLY A 378 22.66 18.40 -12.78
CA GLY A 378 24.10 18.63 -12.96
C GLY A 378 24.92 17.36 -13.21
N LYS A 379 24.28 16.24 -13.53
CA LYS A 379 24.93 14.95 -13.78
C LYS A 379 24.41 14.28 -15.06
N MET A 380 25.29 13.54 -15.71
CA MET A 380 24.93 12.64 -16.81
C MET A 380 24.37 11.34 -16.23
N ASN A 381 23.21 10.93 -16.74
CA ASN A 381 22.53 9.69 -16.38
C ASN A 381 22.34 8.84 -17.63
N TYR A 382 22.09 7.54 -17.47
CA TYR A 382 22.13 6.59 -18.57
C TYR A 382 20.94 5.63 -18.58
N PHE A 383 20.55 5.23 -19.78
CA PHE A 383 19.56 4.16 -19.99
C PHE A 383 20.07 3.17 -21.03
N THR A 384 19.63 1.93 -20.91
CA THR A 384 19.79 0.91 -21.96
C THR A 384 18.42 0.41 -22.38
N GLY A 385 18.18 0.31 -23.69
CA GLY A 385 16.92 -0.15 -24.25
C GLY A 385 17.12 -1.23 -25.32
N GLN A 386 16.25 -2.23 -25.31
CA GLN A 386 16.09 -3.20 -26.39
C GLN A 386 14.71 -3.01 -26.99
N GLY A 387 14.67 -2.82 -28.31
CA GLY A 387 13.45 -2.55 -29.08
C GLY A 387 13.83 -2.11 -30.49
N ALA A 388 12.95 -1.34 -31.15
CA ALA A 388 13.18 -0.92 -32.54
C ALA A 388 13.05 0.60 -32.75
N PRO A 389 13.75 1.16 -33.75
CA PRO A 389 13.61 2.56 -34.17
C PRO A 389 12.16 2.93 -34.45
N LEU A 390 11.71 4.05 -33.88
CA LEU A 390 10.34 4.55 -34.10
C LEU A 390 10.08 4.76 -35.60
N ALA A 391 11.05 5.33 -36.33
CA ALA A 391 10.94 5.50 -37.78
C ALA A 391 10.75 4.16 -38.53
N ALA A 392 11.41 3.08 -38.10
CA ALA A 392 11.26 1.75 -38.70
C ALA A 392 9.86 1.16 -38.41
N ILE A 393 9.36 1.33 -37.19
CA ILE A 393 7.99 0.92 -36.81
C ILE A 393 6.95 1.64 -37.67
N LEU A 394 7.09 2.96 -37.82
CA LEU A 394 6.17 3.78 -38.62
C LEU A 394 6.25 3.44 -40.11
N SER A 395 7.45 3.26 -40.67
CA SER A 395 7.61 2.86 -42.07
C SER A 395 7.00 1.48 -42.35
N GLN A 396 7.29 0.49 -41.52
CA GLN A 396 6.89 -0.90 -41.75
C GLN A 396 5.39 -1.14 -41.54
N TYR A 397 4.83 -0.63 -40.45
CA TYR A 397 3.48 -1.01 -40.01
C TYR A 397 2.43 0.07 -40.26
N VAL A 398 2.85 1.33 -40.41
CA VAL A 398 1.96 2.48 -40.66
C VAL A 398 2.10 3.00 -42.09
N SER A 399 3.19 2.65 -42.80
CA SER A 399 3.48 3.07 -44.18
C SER A 399 3.54 4.59 -44.35
N ILE A 400 4.08 5.30 -43.35
CA ILE A 400 4.24 6.77 -43.36
C ILE A 400 5.71 7.17 -43.42
N ASN A 401 6.03 8.19 -44.24
CA ASN A 401 7.33 8.83 -44.23
C ASN A 401 7.40 9.85 -43.09
N THR A 402 8.45 9.80 -42.28
CA THR A 402 8.62 10.70 -41.12
C THR A 402 8.58 12.18 -41.49
N LYS A 403 8.98 12.54 -42.72
CA LYS A 403 8.93 13.92 -43.23
C LYS A 403 7.52 14.46 -43.46
N GLN A 404 6.51 13.57 -43.53
CA GLN A 404 5.10 13.96 -43.71
C GLN A 404 4.38 14.19 -42.37
N ILE A 405 5.07 13.97 -41.25
CA ILE A 405 4.46 14.07 -39.92
C ILE A 405 4.54 15.52 -39.44
N GLN A 406 3.37 16.13 -39.20
CA GLN A 406 3.26 17.45 -38.62
C GLN A 406 3.45 17.42 -37.10
N SER A 407 2.83 16.47 -36.41
CA SER A 407 2.98 16.33 -34.96
C SER A 407 2.79 14.88 -34.51
N ILE A 408 3.43 14.53 -33.39
CA ILE A 408 3.27 13.24 -32.72
C ILE A 408 2.91 13.48 -31.26
N THR A 409 1.87 12.81 -30.76
CA THR A 409 1.59 12.71 -29.33
C THR A 409 1.79 11.26 -28.88
N VAL A 410 2.69 11.03 -27.94
CA VAL A 410 2.94 9.71 -27.34
C VAL A 410 2.27 9.70 -25.97
N ARG A 411 1.38 8.74 -25.74
CA ARG A 411 0.68 8.58 -24.46
C ARG A 411 1.07 7.29 -23.75
N ALA A 412 1.23 7.40 -22.45
CA ALA A 412 1.45 6.32 -21.51
C ALA A 412 0.12 5.78 -20.97
N ASN A 413 0.17 4.55 -20.49
CA ASN A 413 -0.95 3.86 -19.85
C ASN A 413 -1.32 4.43 -18.47
N ASP A 414 -0.45 5.24 -17.86
CA ASP A 414 -0.72 5.98 -16.63
C ASP A 414 -1.40 7.34 -16.88
N GLY A 415 -1.63 7.71 -18.14
CA GLY A 415 -2.25 8.96 -18.56
C GLY A 415 -1.25 10.08 -18.84
N TYR A 416 0.05 9.86 -18.65
CA TYR A 416 1.08 10.83 -19.05
C TYR A 416 1.19 10.91 -20.58
N ASP A 417 1.32 12.12 -21.13
CA ASP A 417 1.53 12.30 -22.56
C ASP A 417 2.57 13.38 -22.88
N VAL A 418 3.24 13.19 -24.01
CA VAL A 418 4.20 14.15 -24.58
C VAL A 418 3.83 14.41 -26.02
N LYS A 419 3.70 15.70 -26.37
CA LYS A 419 3.46 16.16 -27.73
C LYS A 419 4.71 16.78 -28.32
N PHE A 420 5.10 16.27 -29.49
CA PHE A 420 6.16 16.77 -30.36
C PHE A 420 5.50 17.54 -31.50
N ASN A 421 5.75 18.84 -31.58
CA ASN A 421 5.16 19.73 -32.59
C ASN A 421 6.05 19.87 -33.83
N ASP A 422 7.32 19.45 -33.72
CA ASP A 422 8.27 19.30 -34.81
C ASP A 422 8.99 17.95 -34.68
N PRO A 423 8.28 16.82 -34.92
CA PRO A 423 8.85 15.48 -34.76
C PRO A 423 10.10 15.24 -35.59
N GLN A 424 10.25 15.94 -36.72
CA GLN A 424 11.44 15.81 -37.55
C GLN A 424 12.68 16.26 -36.79
N ASN A 425 12.65 17.42 -36.13
CA ASN A 425 13.76 17.90 -35.32
C ASN A 425 13.82 17.25 -33.94
N GLU A 426 12.67 16.93 -33.35
CA GLU A 426 12.59 16.45 -31.96
C GLU A 426 12.82 14.94 -31.81
N LEU A 427 12.55 14.12 -32.83
CA LEU A 427 12.61 12.66 -32.72
C LEU A 427 13.45 11.98 -33.80
N PHE A 428 13.44 12.49 -35.03
CA PHE A 428 13.95 11.78 -36.21
C PHE A 428 15.29 12.30 -36.74
N ASN A 429 15.69 13.52 -36.39
CA ASN A 429 17.02 14.03 -36.71
C ASN A 429 18.09 13.42 -35.79
N GLU A 430 19.35 13.73 -36.06
CA GLU A 430 20.47 13.17 -35.29
C GLU A 430 20.38 13.57 -33.81
N HIS A 431 20.24 12.58 -32.95
CA HIS A 431 20.44 12.70 -31.52
C HIS A 431 21.64 11.88 -31.08
N TYR A 432 22.17 12.21 -29.90
CA TYR A 432 23.42 11.66 -29.43
C TYR A 432 23.30 11.01 -28.06
N TYR A 433 24.03 9.91 -27.90
CA TYR A 433 24.42 9.33 -26.62
C TYR A 433 25.86 9.78 -26.29
N TYR A 434 26.09 10.19 -25.04
CA TYR A 434 27.40 10.67 -24.56
C TYR A 434 28.05 9.66 -23.60
N PRO A 435 28.84 8.68 -24.11
CA PRO A 435 29.45 7.64 -23.25
C PRO A 435 30.57 8.15 -22.35
N ALA A 436 31.21 9.27 -22.72
CA ALA A 436 32.29 9.89 -21.97
C ALA A 436 32.42 11.37 -22.37
N VAL A 437 33.10 12.16 -21.54
CA VAL A 437 33.37 13.57 -21.81
C VAL A 437 34.08 13.72 -23.15
N GLY A 438 33.51 14.54 -24.04
CA GLY A 438 34.05 14.79 -25.38
C GLY A 438 33.69 13.75 -26.45
N ASN A 439 33.03 12.64 -26.07
CA ASN A 439 32.60 11.59 -27.01
C ASN A 439 31.08 11.61 -27.19
N ARG A 440 30.63 11.43 -28.44
CA ARG A 440 29.21 11.28 -28.77
C ARG A 440 28.98 10.21 -29.83
N VAL A 441 27.87 9.50 -29.74
CA VAL A 441 27.44 8.44 -30.67
C VAL A 441 26.03 8.76 -31.15
N VAL A 442 25.80 8.72 -32.46
CA VAL A 442 24.45 8.93 -33.02
C VAL A 442 23.53 7.79 -32.60
N VAL A 443 22.32 8.12 -32.15
CA VAL A 443 21.32 7.14 -31.71
C VAL A 443 19.94 7.49 -32.25
N ASP A 444 19.21 6.46 -32.67
CA ASP A 444 17.81 6.60 -33.07
C ASP A 444 16.90 6.74 -31.84
N THR A 445 15.77 7.43 -32.01
CA THR A 445 14.63 7.29 -31.12
C THR A 445 14.00 5.90 -31.29
N ILE A 446 13.80 5.16 -30.20
CA ILE A 446 13.20 3.83 -30.21
C ILE A 446 11.94 3.73 -29.35
N ILE A 447 11.13 2.71 -29.65
CA ILE A 447 10.21 2.11 -28.68
C ILE A 447 10.88 0.85 -28.12
N ALA A 448 11.30 0.92 -26.85
CA ALA A 448 11.90 -0.18 -26.13
C ALA A 448 10.83 -1.09 -25.52
N THR A 449 10.97 -2.40 -25.72
CA THR A 449 10.11 -3.45 -25.14
C THR A 449 10.74 -4.06 -23.88
N ARG A 450 12.05 -3.83 -23.67
CA ARG A 450 12.80 -4.14 -22.43
C ARG A 450 13.80 -3.01 -22.19
N ALA A 451 13.96 -2.57 -20.95
CA ALA A 451 14.83 -1.44 -20.63
C ALA A 451 15.51 -1.57 -19.25
N ALA A 452 16.51 -0.74 -19.00
CA ALA A 452 17.14 -0.55 -17.70
C ALA A 452 17.51 0.92 -17.51
N GLU A 453 17.45 1.42 -16.26
CA GLU A 453 17.85 2.79 -15.89
C GLU A 453 19.36 2.96 -15.64
N ASN A 454 20.17 2.11 -16.28
CA ASN A 454 21.62 2.13 -16.20
C ASN A 454 22.24 1.59 -17.51
N LEU A 455 23.55 1.77 -17.69
CA LEU A 455 24.32 1.06 -18.70
C LEU A 455 24.47 -0.41 -18.32
N ILE A 456 24.03 -1.32 -19.19
CA ILE A 456 24.19 -2.76 -19.00
C ILE A 456 24.75 -3.39 -20.27
N SER A 457 25.56 -4.44 -20.13
CA SER A 457 26.13 -5.17 -21.25
C SER A 457 25.43 -6.52 -21.51
N ASN A 458 24.55 -6.96 -20.61
CA ASN A 458 23.84 -8.24 -20.70
C ASN A 458 22.32 -8.02 -20.74
N SER A 459 21.69 -8.45 -21.82
CA SER A 459 20.23 -8.33 -22.02
C SER A 459 19.40 -9.05 -20.95
N ALA A 460 19.96 -9.99 -20.19
CA ALA A 460 19.29 -10.62 -19.04
C ALA A 460 19.00 -9.64 -17.90
N GLN A 461 19.69 -8.49 -17.85
CA GLN A 461 19.49 -7.45 -16.83
C GLN A 461 18.41 -6.43 -17.22
N LEU A 462 17.84 -6.52 -18.43
CA LEU A 462 16.69 -5.69 -18.81
C LEU A 462 15.40 -6.24 -18.19
N ASP A 463 14.55 -5.34 -17.72
CA ASP A 463 13.22 -5.66 -17.18
C ASP A 463 12.09 -5.08 -18.06
N THR A 464 10.85 -5.39 -17.69
CA THR A 464 9.63 -4.91 -18.36
C THR A 464 8.87 -3.85 -17.56
N THR A 465 9.36 -3.49 -16.37
CA THR A 465 8.65 -2.70 -15.34
C THR A 465 8.08 -1.39 -15.87
N HIS A 466 8.80 -0.74 -16.79
CA HIS A 466 8.46 0.58 -17.35
C HIS A 466 8.15 0.56 -18.85
N THR A 467 7.97 -0.64 -19.42
CA THR A 467 7.87 -0.84 -20.87
C THR A 467 6.42 -0.98 -21.33
N MET A 468 6.08 -0.65 -22.58
CA MET A 468 6.94 -0.07 -23.64
C MET A 468 7.43 1.34 -23.29
N ARG A 469 8.61 1.73 -23.77
CA ARG A 469 9.22 3.03 -23.43
C ARG A 469 9.71 3.77 -24.66
N LEU A 470 9.32 5.03 -24.82
CA LEU A 470 9.94 5.94 -25.79
C LEU A 470 11.30 6.36 -25.24
N MET A 471 12.37 6.05 -25.97
CA MET A 471 13.74 6.39 -25.59
C MET A 471 14.40 7.15 -26.73
N MET A 472 15.08 8.25 -26.41
CA MET A 472 15.69 9.15 -27.38
C MET A 472 17.03 9.69 -26.89
N GLY A 473 17.90 10.09 -27.81
CA GLY A 473 19.17 10.72 -27.45
C GLY A 473 19.00 12.18 -27.06
N GLN A 474 20.13 12.87 -26.87
CA GLN A 474 20.21 14.30 -26.60
C GLN A 474 20.62 15.08 -27.86
N SER A 475 20.09 16.29 -28.04
CA SER A 475 20.51 17.16 -29.17
C SER A 475 21.87 17.83 -28.89
N TYR A 476 22.19 18.05 -27.62
CA TYR A 476 23.46 18.58 -27.13
C TYR A 476 23.74 18.07 -25.70
N LEU A 477 24.96 18.25 -25.19
CA LEU A 477 25.45 17.59 -23.96
C LEU A 477 24.57 17.81 -22.72
N GLU A 478 24.02 19.01 -22.55
CA GLU A 478 23.22 19.38 -21.36
C GLU A 478 21.71 19.27 -21.57
N ASP A 479 21.28 18.71 -22.71
CA ASP A 479 19.88 18.53 -23.06
C ASP A 479 19.17 17.59 -22.07
N ARG A 480 17.96 17.97 -21.65
CA ARG A 480 17.18 17.30 -20.60
C ARG A 480 16.04 16.47 -21.19
N THR A 481 16.37 15.57 -22.11
CA THR A 481 15.38 14.79 -22.87
C THR A 481 14.55 13.80 -22.05
N VAL A 482 14.89 13.56 -20.78
CA VAL A 482 14.17 12.64 -19.90
C VAL A 482 12.69 13.00 -19.71
N SER A 483 12.35 14.30 -19.74
CA SER A 483 10.94 14.72 -19.68
C SER A 483 10.16 14.43 -20.97
N SER A 484 10.85 14.11 -22.05
CA SER A 484 10.23 13.72 -23.32
C SER A 484 10.19 12.19 -23.49
N MET A 485 10.88 11.43 -22.64
CA MET A 485 10.84 9.97 -22.64
C MET A 485 9.61 9.46 -21.88
N VAL A 486 8.75 8.75 -22.59
CA VAL A 486 7.48 8.24 -22.06
C VAL A 486 7.63 6.78 -21.62
N LYS A 487 7.26 6.45 -20.38
CA LYS A 487 7.17 5.06 -19.87
C LYS A 487 5.78 4.49 -20.14
N TRP A 488 5.64 3.17 -20.17
CA TRP A 488 4.36 2.50 -20.39
C TRP A 488 3.59 3.01 -21.62
N VAL A 489 4.31 3.32 -22.70
CA VAL A 489 3.73 3.80 -23.96
C VAL A 489 2.64 2.82 -24.42
N SER A 490 1.44 3.35 -24.59
CA SER A 490 0.25 2.60 -25.01
C SER A 490 -0.29 3.12 -26.35
N GLU A 491 -0.14 4.42 -26.60
CA GLU A 491 -0.70 5.09 -27.77
C GLU A 491 0.30 6.05 -28.43
N ILE A 492 0.24 6.14 -29.75
CA ILE A 492 0.87 7.20 -30.54
C ILE A 492 -0.19 7.80 -31.46
N HIS A 493 -0.36 9.12 -31.41
CA HIS A 493 -1.27 9.86 -32.27
C HIS A 493 -0.44 10.73 -33.21
N ILE A 494 -0.65 10.56 -34.50
CA ILE A 494 0.10 11.23 -35.56
C ILE A 494 -0.85 12.15 -36.31
N THR A 495 -0.48 13.42 -36.44
CA THR A 495 -1.11 14.34 -37.39
C THR A 495 -0.17 14.51 -38.57
N THR A 496 -0.66 14.32 -39.78
CA THR A 496 0.15 14.54 -40.99
C THR A 496 0.11 16.00 -41.43
N LEU A 497 1.11 16.44 -42.18
CA LEU A 497 1.09 17.74 -42.84
C LEU A 497 -0.13 17.79 -43.75
N SER A 498 -1.06 18.71 -43.47
CA SER A 498 -2.26 18.93 -44.27
C SER A 498 -1.85 19.19 -45.73
N THR A 499 -1.97 18.19 -46.59
CA THR A 499 -2.07 18.44 -48.03
C THR A 499 -3.50 18.90 -48.29
N ALA A 500 -3.76 20.20 -48.17
CA ALA A 500 -4.91 20.76 -48.86
C ALA A 500 -4.78 20.29 -50.32
N ARG A 501 -5.81 19.61 -50.86
CA ARG A 501 -5.74 19.10 -52.23
C ARG A 501 -5.47 20.28 -53.16
N PRO A 502 -4.48 20.19 -54.07
CA PRO A 502 -4.24 21.27 -55.00
C PRO A 502 -5.50 21.61 -55.79
N LEU A 503 -5.74 22.90 -55.99
CA LEU A 503 -6.97 23.43 -56.55
C LEU A 503 -6.66 24.65 -57.41
N TYR A 504 -7.11 24.63 -58.65
CA TYR A 504 -6.89 25.67 -59.64
C TYR A 504 -8.22 26.09 -60.25
N LYS A 505 -8.37 27.40 -60.50
CA LYS A 505 -9.50 27.92 -61.24
C LYS A 505 -9.10 28.21 -62.68
N LEU A 506 -9.73 27.54 -63.63
CA LEU A 506 -9.59 27.82 -65.06
C LEU A 506 -10.71 28.75 -65.56
N THR A 507 -10.34 29.88 -66.14
CA THR A 507 -11.30 30.83 -66.72
C THR A 507 -10.99 31.03 -68.21
N PRO A 508 -11.82 30.50 -69.13
CA PRO A 508 -11.69 30.80 -70.56
C PRO A 508 -11.68 32.31 -70.82
N LEU A 509 -10.76 32.77 -71.67
CA LEU A 509 -10.70 34.18 -72.06
C LEU A 509 -11.85 34.49 -73.03
N GLU A 510 -12.44 35.68 -72.93
CA GLU A 510 -13.53 36.06 -73.85
C GLU A 510 -12.99 36.26 -75.28
N ASP A 511 -13.71 35.70 -76.27
CA ASP A 511 -13.38 35.85 -77.68
C ASP A 511 -14.65 35.85 -78.57
N ASN A 512 -14.58 36.53 -79.70
CA ASN A 512 -15.65 36.55 -80.69
C ASN A 512 -15.84 35.21 -81.43
N VAL A 513 -14.89 34.27 -81.32
CA VAL A 513 -14.91 32.95 -81.97
C VAL A 513 -15.86 31.95 -81.29
N TYR A 514 -16.07 32.03 -79.97
CA TYR A 514 -16.84 31.05 -79.21
C TYR A 514 -17.71 31.68 -78.12
N THR A 515 -18.61 30.89 -77.55
CA THR A 515 -19.32 31.19 -76.31
C THR A 515 -18.78 30.31 -75.20
N ILE A 516 -18.55 30.89 -74.03
CA ILE A 516 -18.08 30.17 -72.85
C ILE A 516 -19.29 29.55 -72.14
N GLY A 517 -19.13 28.30 -71.70
CA GLY A 517 -20.10 27.60 -70.88
C GLY A 517 -19.41 26.65 -69.91
N THR A 518 -20.20 25.89 -69.17
CA THR A 518 -19.71 24.92 -68.21
C THR A 518 -20.52 23.64 -68.34
N THR A 519 -19.85 22.50 -68.19
CA THR A 519 -20.50 21.19 -68.08
C THR A 519 -21.18 21.02 -66.71
N PRO A 520 -22.11 20.05 -66.53
CA PRO A 520 -22.75 19.81 -65.23
C PRO A 520 -21.77 19.50 -64.09
N ASP A 521 -20.60 18.95 -64.42
CA ASP A 521 -19.48 18.62 -63.53
C ASP A 521 -18.50 19.79 -63.31
N GLY A 522 -18.81 20.99 -63.82
CA GLY A 522 -18.02 22.20 -63.52
C GLY A 522 -16.85 22.46 -64.47
N ILE A 523 -16.62 21.61 -65.47
CA ILE A 523 -15.55 21.78 -66.46
C ILE A 523 -15.92 22.86 -67.48
N SER A 524 -14.99 23.79 -67.70
CA SER A 524 -15.13 24.92 -68.63
C SER A 524 -15.18 24.45 -70.09
N THR A 525 -16.04 25.07 -70.88
CA THR A 525 -16.25 24.75 -72.30
C THR A 525 -16.27 26.01 -73.15
N MET A 526 -15.78 25.90 -74.38
CA MET A 526 -15.78 26.95 -75.39
C MET A 526 -16.43 26.40 -76.66
N THR A 527 -17.67 26.82 -76.93
CA THR A 527 -18.46 26.35 -78.09
C THR A 527 -18.33 27.33 -79.25
N VAL A 528 -17.84 26.83 -80.38
CA VAL A 528 -17.53 27.64 -81.56
C VAL A 528 -18.81 28.19 -82.19
N LYS A 529 -18.86 29.52 -82.33
CA LYS A 529 -20.02 30.26 -82.85
C LYS A 529 -20.30 29.95 -84.31
N SER A 530 -21.53 30.21 -84.75
CA SER A 530 -21.90 30.14 -86.16
C SER A 530 -20.99 31.02 -87.02
N GLY A 531 -20.63 30.55 -88.23
CA GLY A 531 -19.74 31.26 -89.16
C GLY A 531 -18.24 31.19 -88.83
N GLN A 532 -17.84 30.61 -87.70
CA GLN A 532 -16.42 30.46 -87.32
C GLN A 532 -15.88 29.10 -87.77
N SER A 533 -14.78 29.09 -88.52
CA SER A 533 -14.11 27.85 -88.97
C SER A 533 -12.61 28.07 -89.22
N GLY A 534 -11.87 26.98 -89.42
CA GLY A 534 -10.43 26.98 -89.67
C GLY A 534 -9.60 26.93 -88.39
N LEU A 535 -8.28 27.17 -88.49
CA LEU A 535 -7.39 27.19 -87.33
C LEU A 535 -7.71 28.39 -86.43
N LYS A 536 -8.06 28.12 -85.17
CA LYS A 536 -8.35 29.11 -84.13
C LYS A 536 -7.61 28.76 -82.85
N TYR A 537 -7.27 29.77 -82.07
CA TYR A 537 -6.60 29.61 -80.77
C TYR A 537 -7.57 29.92 -79.64
N LEU A 538 -7.60 29.05 -78.64
CA LEU A 538 -8.46 29.18 -77.47
C LEU A 538 -7.57 29.19 -76.23
N ALA A 539 -7.85 30.09 -75.31
CA ALA A 539 -7.00 30.36 -74.16
C ALA A 539 -7.81 30.38 -72.85
N VAL A 540 -7.14 29.99 -71.77
CA VAL A 540 -7.64 30.10 -70.41
C VAL A 540 -6.64 30.89 -69.56
N SER A 541 -7.15 31.68 -68.62
CA SER A 541 -6.36 32.09 -67.46
C SER A 541 -6.45 31.03 -66.36
N VAL A 542 -5.38 30.93 -65.59
CA VAL A 542 -5.17 29.95 -64.54
C VAL A 542 -4.90 30.71 -63.24
N ALA A 543 -5.62 30.36 -62.19
CA ALA A 543 -5.37 30.88 -60.85
C ALA A 543 -5.20 29.72 -59.87
N ALA A 544 -4.02 29.59 -59.28
CA ALA A 544 -3.75 28.66 -58.19
C ALA A 544 -4.50 29.11 -56.92
N ILE A 545 -5.45 28.32 -56.46
CA ILE A 545 -6.17 28.53 -55.19
C ILE A 545 -5.43 27.80 -54.06
N VAL A 546 -5.03 26.56 -54.32
CA VAL A 546 -4.11 25.77 -53.50
C VAL A 546 -3.00 25.28 -54.42
N PRO A 547 -1.77 25.84 -54.32
CA PRO A 547 -0.63 25.48 -55.16
C PRO A 547 -0.26 23.99 -55.08
N ASN A 548 0.34 23.45 -56.15
CA ASN A 548 0.86 22.08 -56.21
C ASN A 548 2.37 22.11 -56.42
N VAL A 549 3.10 21.32 -55.65
CA VAL A 549 4.56 21.25 -55.85
C VAL A 549 4.86 20.45 -57.12
N GLY A 550 5.23 21.15 -58.20
CA GLY A 550 5.68 20.54 -59.45
C GLY A 550 5.08 21.21 -60.68
N ASN A 551 4.95 20.43 -61.75
CA ASN A 551 4.23 20.86 -62.94
C ASN A 551 2.85 20.20 -62.95
N GLU A 552 1.84 20.93 -63.42
CA GLU A 552 0.49 20.43 -63.70
C GLU A 552 0.29 20.30 -65.21
N CYS A 553 -0.81 19.68 -65.61
CA CYS A 553 -1.17 19.53 -67.01
C CYS A 553 -2.55 20.09 -67.30
N ILE A 554 -2.62 21.13 -68.15
CA ILE A 554 -3.88 21.62 -68.71
C ILE A 554 -4.18 20.85 -69.99
N VAL A 555 -5.37 20.28 -70.05
CA VAL A 555 -5.86 19.47 -71.17
C VAL A 555 -6.99 20.20 -71.88
N PHE A 556 -6.82 20.41 -73.18
CA PHE A 556 -7.86 20.89 -74.08
C PHE A 556 -8.35 19.73 -74.96
N THR A 557 -9.63 19.39 -74.86
CA THR A 557 -10.26 18.32 -75.64
C THR A 557 -11.22 18.90 -76.67
N HIS A 558 -10.98 18.61 -77.96
CA HIS A 558 -11.80 19.08 -79.07
C HIS A 558 -12.85 18.05 -79.46
N LEU A 559 -14.12 18.45 -79.37
CA LEU A 559 -15.26 17.60 -79.67
C LEU A 559 -16.08 18.17 -80.83
N ARG A 560 -16.50 17.29 -81.74
CA ARG A 560 -17.48 17.59 -82.79
C ARG A 560 -18.63 16.61 -82.70
N LYS A 561 -19.85 17.12 -82.47
CA LYS A 561 -21.06 16.29 -82.29
C LYS A 561 -20.88 15.17 -81.24
N GLY A 562 -20.09 15.43 -80.20
CA GLY A 562 -19.80 14.49 -79.11
C GLY A 562 -18.64 13.53 -79.35
N THR A 563 -18.05 13.49 -80.55
CA THR A 563 -16.85 12.69 -80.84
C THR A 563 -15.59 13.53 -80.60
N GLU A 564 -14.63 13.00 -79.85
CA GLU A 564 -13.32 13.61 -79.67
C GLU A 564 -12.51 13.53 -80.97
N LEU A 565 -11.95 14.66 -81.40
CA LEU A 565 -11.15 14.78 -82.62
C LEU A 565 -9.66 14.95 -82.32
N GLN A 566 -9.34 15.70 -81.26
CA GLN A 566 -7.99 16.08 -80.90
C GLN A 566 -7.92 16.40 -79.40
N LEU A 567 -6.77 16.08 -78.80
CA LEU A 567 -6.39 16.48 -77.46
C LEU A 567 -5.06 17.24 -77.53
N ASN A 568 -4.99 18.40 -76.88
CA ASN A 568 -3.75 19.13 -76.65
C ASN A 568 -3.51 19.22 -75.15
N ALA A 569 -2.28 18.94 -74.72
CA ALA A 569 -1.87 18.99 -73.32
C ALA A 569 -0.71 19.97 -73.15
N ILE A 570 -0.79 20.84 -72.16
CA ILE A 570 0.24 21.84 -71.84
C ILE A 570 0.71 21.55 -70.42
N VAL A 571 2.00 21.25 -70.28
CA VAL A 571 2.63 20.96 -68.99
C VAL A 571 3.49 22.16 -68.60
N ALA A 572 3.20 22.73 -67.44
CA ALA A 572 3.96 23.83 -66.85
C ALA A 572 3.72 23.86 -65.34
N ASP A 573 4.54 24.60 -64.61
CA ASP A 573 4.24 25.01 -63.25
C ASP A 573 3.20 26.14 -63.30
N PHE A 574 1.93 25.80 -63.06
CA PHE A 574 0.81 26.74 -63.10
C PHE A 574 0.56 27.45 -61.76
N ASP A 575 1.45 27.26 -60.78
CA ASP A 575 1.57 28.18 -59.65
C ASP A 575 2.24 29.50 -60.08
N VAL A 576 3.09 29.42 -61.11
CA VAL A 576 3.81 30.57 -61.70
C VAL A 576 3.20 31.00 -63.03
N ALA A 577 2.88 30.06 -63.92
CA ALA A 577 2.24 30.34 -65.20
C ALA A 577 0.74 30.60 -65.02
N ASN A 578 0.25 31.72 -65.57
CA ASN A 578 -1.13 32.16 -65.34
C ASN A 578 -2.04 32.03 -66.57
N THR A 579 -1.55 31.49 -67.68
CA THR A 579 -2.30 31.33 -68.93
C THR A 579 -1.88 30.08 -69.70
N ALA A 580 -2.82 29.50 -70.44
CA ALA A 580 -2.55 28.41 -71.38
C ALA A 580 -3.39 28.61 -72.65
N GLN A 581 -2.82 28.31 -73.83
CA GLN A 581 -3.48 28.47 -75.12
C GLN A 581 -3.17 27.30 -76.05
N ALA A 582 -4.18 26.81 -76.76
CA ALA A 582 -4.05 25.75 -77.75
C ALA A 582 -4.81 26.08 -79.05
N GLY A 583 -4.27 25.62 -80.18
CA GLY A 583 -4.86 25.82 -81.51
C GLY A 583 -5.64 24.60 -81.99
N PHE A 584 -6.80 24.82 -82.62
CA PHE A 584 -7.68 23.79 -83.15
C PHE A 584 -8.23 24.17 -84.52
N ASN A 585 -8.38 23.18 -85.42
CA ASN A 585 -9.06 23.39 -86.70
C ASN A 585 -10.57 23.18 -86.54
N VAL A 586 -11.31 24.25 -86.29
CA VAL A 586 -12.70 24.19 -85.81
C VAL A 586 -13.74 24.33 -86.93
N GLN A 587 -14.96 23.87 -86.63
CA GLN A 587 -16.19 24.14 -87.38
C GLN A 587 -17.25 24.72 -86.44
N PRO A 588 -18.29 25.39 -86.97
CA PRO A 588 -19.41 25.87 -86.16
C PRO A 588 -20.03 24.75 -85.32
N GLY A 589 -20.19 25.00 -84.01
CA GLY A 589 -20.75 24.03 -83.07
C GLY A 589 -19.75 23.03 -82.48
N ASP A 590 -18.47 23.09 -82.85
CA ASP A 590 -17.43 22.35 -82.13
C ASP A 590 -17.31 22.86 -80.68
N VAL A 591 -16.92 21.96 -79.77
CA VAL A 591 -16.74 22.28 -78.35
C VAL A 591 -15.32 21.97 -77.94
N ILE A 592 -14.63 22.94 -77.33
CA ILE A 592 -13.37 22.70 -76.64
C ILE A 592 -13.63 22.64 -75.14
N LYS A 593 -13.40 21.48 -74.52
CA LYS A 593 -13.40 21.33 -73.06
C LYS A 593 -11.99 21.57 -72.52
N VAL A 594 -11.87 22.24 -71.38
CA VAL A 594 -10.57 22.53 -70.77
C VAL A 594 -10.60 22.30 -69.27
N TYR A 595 -9.63 21.53 -68.78
CA TYR A 595 -9.47 21.16 -67.37
C TYR A 595 -7.99 20.97 -67.04
N ILE A 596 -7.66 21.01 -65.75
CA ILE A 596 -6.30 20.82 -65.23
C ILE A 596 -6.21 19.56 -64.37
N VAL A 597 -5.12 18.82 -64.53
CA VAL A 597 -4.83 17.58 -63.79
C VAL A 597 -3.43 17.61 -63.21
N ASP A 598 -3.15 16.74 -62.24
CA ASP A 598 -1.82 16.56 -61.67
C ASP A 598 -0.79 16.17 -62.73
N ARG A 599 -1.08 15.14 -63.53
CA ARG A 599 -0.23 14.68 -64.63
C ARG A 599 -0.99 13.75 -65.58
N LEU A 600 -0.49 13.65 -66.81
CA LEU A 600 -0.81 12.55 -67.72
C LEU A 600 0.30 11.51 -67.67
N SER A 601 -0.07 10.23 -67.65
CA SER A 601 0.87 9.11 -67.54
C SER A 601 0.47 7.97 -68.48
N ASN A 602 1.46 7.18 -68.92
CA ASN A 602 1.23 5.90 -69.62
C ASN A 602 1.05 4.72 -68.65
N ASP A 603 1.11 4.95 -67.33
CA ASP A 603 0.91 3.93 -66.31
C ASP A 603 -0.57 3.55 -66.21
N ILE A 604 -0.89 2.29 -66.51
CA ILE A 604 -2.26 1.76 -66.52
C ILE A 604 -2.94 1.75 -65.14
N ASN A 605 -2.17 1.91 -64.06
CA ASN A 605 -2.69 1.90 -62.69
C ASN A 605 -2.85 3.31 -62.10
N VAL A 606 -2.51 4.36 -62.85
CA VAL A 606 -2.52 5.75 -62.36
C VAL A 606 -3.46 6.58 -63.22
N ASN A 607 -4.63 6.91 -62.68
CA ASN A 607 -5.55 7.86 -63.30
C ASN A 607 -5.14 9.30 -62.95
N PRO A 608 -5.21 10.24 -63.91
CA PRO A 608 -5.04 11.66 -63.62
C PRO A 608 -6.07 12.14 -62.58
N VAL A 609 -5.62 12.97 -61.64
CA VAL A 609 -6.47 13.62 -60.66
C VAL A 609 -6.81 15.02 -61.16
N VAL A 610 -8.10 15.31 -61.33
CA VAL A 610 -8.58 16.66 -61.68
C VAL A 610 -8.32 17.61 -60.52
N LEU A 611 -7.69 18.75 -60.80
CA LEU A 611 -7.29 19.76 -59.82
C LEU A 611 -8.12 21.05 -59.94
N GLN A 612 -9.39 20.96 -60.37
CA GLN A 612 -10.27 22.10 -60.65
C GLN A 612 -11.52 22.13 -59.77
#